data_AF-A0AA40A0V6-F1
#
_entry.id   AF-A0AA40A0V6-F1
#
_cell.length_a   1.000
_cell.length_b   1.000
_cell.length_c   1.000
_cell.angle_alpha   90.00
_cell.angle_beta   90.00
_cell.angle_gamma   90.00
#
_symmetry.space_group_name_H-M   'P 1'
#
loop_
_entity.id
_entity.type
_entity.pdbx_description
1 polymer ?
#
loop_
_entity_poly.entity_id
_entity_poly.type
_entity_poly.pdbx_seq_one_letter_code
_entity_poly.pdbx_strand_id
1 'polypeptide(L)'
;MIYGYESALPASESIQNIEDLATTLHASLLALTSSETTRPIIFIAHNLGGLIVKQTLILLSKSRNTDDQRLFCAIDGLVFFGVPHAGIDIKSLVPRVGDGPNRFLLESIGSVNSQVLTEQYRKFYKAFGDKGEIKVICFYETLMRHFSSTCPGSVQLAINRHF
;
A
#
# COMPACT_ATOMS: atom_id res chain seq x y z
N MET A 1 -2.84 24.93 8.41
CA MET A 1 -3.48 23.74 7.79
C MET A 1 -4.76 24.25 7.15
N ILE A 2 -4.76 24.43 5.82
CA ILE A 2 -5.89 25.06 5.12
C ILE A 2 -6.89 23.96 4.79
N TYR A 3 -7.99 23.97 5.54
CA TYR A 3 -9.19 23.15 5.33
C TYR A 3 -10.00 23.87 4.25
N GLY A 4 -10.00 23.35 3.03
CA GLY A 4 -10.65 24.02 1.89
C GLY A 4 -10.11 23.68 0.51
N TYR A 5 -9.29 22.64 0.35
CA TYR A 5 -9.06 22.10 -0.98
C TYR A 5 -10.29 21.27 -1.38
N GLU A 6 -11.13 21.84 -2.24
CA GLU A 6 -12.03 21.07 -3.07
C GLU A 6 -11.17 20.09 -3.86
N SER A 7 -11.09 18.84 -3.38
CA SER A 7 -10.81 17.71 -4.27
C SER A 7 -12.06 17.50 -5.13
N ALA A 8 -12.39 18.48 -5.97
CA ALA A 8 -13.22 18.23 -7.13
C ALA A 8 -12.42 17.24 -7.96
N LEU A 9 -12.73 15.95 -7.78
CA LEU A 9 -12.20 14.88 -8.59
C LEU A 9 -12.58 15.25 -10.03
N PRO A 10 -11.63 15.70 -10.87
CA PRO A 10 -11.94 15.86 -12.28
C PRO A 10 -12.37 14.48 -12.72
N ALA A 11 -13.60 14.35 -13.23
CA ALA A 11 -14.25 13.11 -13.65
C ALA A 11 -13.24 11.99 -13.93
N SER A 12 -12.92 11.21 -12.89
CA SER A 12 -11.81 10.26 -12.96
C SER A 12 -12.40 8.99 -13.56
N GLU A 13 -12.56 8.93 -14.88
CA GLU A 13 -13.14 7.77 -15.60
C GLU A 13 -12.37 6.45 -15.38
N SER A 14 -11.25 6.50 -14.66
CA SER A 14 -10.42 5.37 -14.33
C SER A 14 -10.97 4.61 -13.11
N ILE A 15 -11.75 3.55 -13.37
CA ILE A 15 -12.01 2.49 -12.39
C ILE A 15 -10.73 1.65 -12.29
N GLN A 16 -9.77 2.10 -11.48
CA GLN A 16 -8.54 1.34 -11.24
C GLN A 16 -8.67 0.53 -9.96
N ASN A 17 -8.53 -0.80 -10.08
CA ASN A 17 -8.45 -1.67 -8.93
C ASN A 17 -6.99 -1.78 -8.42
N ILE A 18 -6.79 -2.34 -7.23
CA ILE A 18 -5.46 -2.49 -6.63
C ILE A 18 -4.51 -3.32 -7.50
N GLU A 19 -5.02 -4.29 -8.26
CA GLU A 19 -4.23 -5.13 -9.15
C GLU A 19 -3.75 -4.38 -10.40
N ASP A 20 -4.58 -3.51 -10.98
CA ASP A 20 -4.22 -2.65 -12.13
C ASP A 20 -3.12 -1.67 -11.72
N LEU A 21 -3.28 -1.04 -10.55
CA LEU A 21 -2.28 -0.16 -9.95
C LEU A 21 -0.98 -0.91 -9.66
N ALA A 22 -1.07 -2.15 -9.18
CA ALA A 22 0.10 -2.99 -8.92
C ALA A 22 0.84 -3.39 -10.19
N THR A 23 0.12 -3.67 -11.27
CA THR A 23 0.67 -3.97 -12.60
C THR A 23 1.35 -2.75 -13.20
N THR A 24 0.77 -1.57 -13.03
CA THR A 24 1.37 -0.30 -13.47
C THR A 24 2.68 -0.01 -12.71
N LEU A 25 2.67 -0.22 -11.39
CA LEU A 25 3.87 -0.08 -10.57
C LEU A 25 4.94 -1.11 -10.98
N HIS A 26 4.54 -2.35 -11.23
CA HIS A 26 5.43 -3.42 -11.70
C HIS A 26 6.15 -3.04 -13.01
N ALA A 27 5.40 -2.60 -14.03
CA ALA A 27 5.99 -2.15 -15.30
C ALA A 27 6.95 -0.98 -15.11
N SER A 28 6.62 -0.04 -14.22
CA SER A 28 7.48 1.10 -13.88
C SER A 28 8.78 0.66 -13.22
N LEU A 29 8.74 -0.35 -12.34
CA LEU A 29 9.93 -0.88 -11.68
C LEU A 29 10.83 -1.65 -12.65
N LEU A 30 10.26 -2.41 -13.59
CA LEU A 30 11.04 -3.09 -14.64
C LEU A 30 11.79 -2.10 -15.55
N ALA A 31 11.21 -0.94 -15.82
CA ALA A 31 11.95 0.10 -16.56
C ALA A 31 13.25 0.52 -15.83
N LEU A 32 13.25 0.46 -14.48
CA LEU A 32 14.41 0.80 -13.65
C LEU A 32 15.47 -0.32 -13.59
N THR A 33 15.14 -1.56 -13.98
CA THR A 33 16.09 -2.69 -13.99
C THR A 33 16.97 -2.72 -15.24
N SER A 34 16.85 -1.73 -16.13
CA SER A 34 17.66 -1.62 -17.37
C SER A 34 19.16 -1.39 -17.11
N SER A 35 19.58 -1.16 -15.85
CA SER A 35 20.98 -1.00 -15.47
C SER A 35 21.62 -2.34 -15.09
N GLU A 36 22.86 -2.57 -15.52
CA GLU A 36 23.62 -3.79 -15.21
C GLU A 36 23.86 -4.02 -13.69
N THR A 37 23.72 -2.98 -12.88
CA THR A 37 23.90 -3.05 -11.42
C THR A 37 22.58 -3.06 -10.68
N THR A 38 22.30 -4.12 -9.92
CA THR A 38 21.15 -4.17 -8.99
C THR A 38 21.44 -3.30 -7.77
N ARG A 39 20.65 -2.24 -7.57
CA ARG A 39 20.74 -1.35 -6.40
C ARG A 39 19.70 -1.76 -5.36
N PRO A 40 20.02 -1.67 -4.06
CA PRO A 40 19.04 -1.94 -3.01
C PRO A 40 17.88 -0.94 -3.07
N ILE A 41 16.65 -1.45 -2.93
CA ILE A 41 15.39 -0.71 -3.06
C ILE A 41 14.69 -0.68 -1.70
N ILE A 42 14.26 0.52 -1.30
CA ILE A 42 13.42 0.73 -0.12
C ILE A 42 12.10 1.35 -0.59
N PHE A 43 10.98 0.70 -0.28
CA PHE A 43 9.67 1.31 -0.54
C PHE A 43 9.22 2.13 0.65
N ILE A 44 8.69 3.32 0.35
CA ILE A 44 7.97 4.16 1.31
C ILE A 44 6.57 4.34 0.77
N ALA A 45 5.58 3.83 1.48
CA ALA A 45 4.20 3.81 1.02
C ALA A 45 3.24 4.31 2.09
N HIS A 46 2.28 5.14 1.66
CA HIS A 46 1.28 5.77 2.52
C HIS A 46 -0.13 5.35 2.10
N ASN A 47 -1.00 5.09 3.08
CA ASN A 47 -2.41 4.74 2.89
C ASN A 47 -2.57 3.57 1.86
N LEU A 48 -3.42 3.72 0.85
CA LEU A 48 -3.64 2.72 -0.21
C LEU A 48 -2.35 2.27 -0.90
N GLY A 49 -1.37 3.16 -1.04
CA GLY A 49 -0.09 2.85 -1.68
C GLY A 49 0.61 1.63 -1.07
N GLY A 50 0.42 1.39 0.23
CA GLY A 50 1.00 0.21 0.88
C GLY A 50 0.36 -1.11 0.42
N LEU A 51 -0.93 -1.11 0.11
CA LEU A 51 -1.62 -2.30 -0.43
C LEU A 51 -1.19 -2.57 -1.88
N ILE A 52 -0.97 -1.51 -2.66
CA ILE A 52 -0.46 -1.59 -4.03
C ILE A 52 0.95 -2.19 -4.01
N VAL A 53 1.86 -1.66 -3.18
CA VAL A 53 3.21 -2.20 -3.02
C VAL A 53 3.17 -3.67 -2.61
N LYS A 54 2.36 -4.04 -1.61
CA LYS A 54 2.21 -5.45 -1.21
C LYS A 54 1.79 -6.34 -2.37
N GLN A 55 0.81 -5.90 -3.17
CA GLN A 55 0.35 -6.65 -4.34
C GLN A 55 1.45 -6.81 -5.39
N THR A 56 2.17 -5.74 -5.73
CA THR A 56 3.31 -5.79 -6.67
C THR A 56 4.38 -6.77 -6.21
N LEU A 57 4.70 -6.80 -4.91
CA LEU A 57 5.70 -7.71 -4.34
C LEU A 57 5.25 -9.18 -4.43
N ILE A 58 3.97 -9.46 -4.23
CA ILE A 58 3.40 -10.80 -4.43
C ILE A 58 3.49 -11.23 -5.90
N LEU A 59 3.28 -10.32 -6.85
CA LEU A 59 3.41 -10.61 -8.28
C LEU A 59 4.87 -10.94 -8.61
N LEU A 60 5.80 -10.11 -8.15
CA LEU A 60 7.24 -10.30 -8.33
C LEU A 60 7.72 -11.63 -7.75
N SER A 61 7.31 -11.99 -6.54
CA SER A 61 7.75 -13.22 -5.88
C SER A 61 7.30 -14.49 -6.60
N LYS A 62 6.16 -14.43 -7.30
CA LYS A 62 5.59 -15.57 -8.05
C LYS A 62 6.06 -15.65 -9.49
N SER A 63 6.64 -14.57 -10.02
CA SER A 63 7.10 -14.53 -11.40
C SER A 63 8.26 -15.48 -11.63
N ARG A 64 8.32 -16.10 -12.81
CA ARG A 64 9.46 -16.92 -13.24
C ARG A 64 10.47 -16.12 -14.07
N ASN A 65 10.18 -14.84 -14.32
CA ASN A 65 11.08 -13.96 -15.05
C ASN A 65 12.32 -13.65 -14.20
N THR A 66 13.51 -13.72 -14.80
CA THR A 66 14.78 -13.42 -14.14
C THR A 66 14.87 -11.98 -13.66
N ASP A 67 14.31 -11.03 -14.41
CA ASP A 67 14.35 -9.60 -14.05
C ASP A 67 13.42 -9.30 -12.88
N ASP A 68 12.24 -9.94 -12.84
CA ASP A 68 11.34 -9.86 -11.69
C ASP A 68 11.97 -10.45 -10.42
N GLN A 69 12.68 -11.57 -10.55
CA GLN A 69 13.37 -12.20 -9.42
C GLN A 69 14.54 -11.34 -8.94
N ARG A 70 15.31 -10.73 -9.85
CA ARG A 70 16.37 -9.77 -9.52
C ARG A 70 15.80 -8.55 -8.81
N LEU A 71 14.73 -7.97 -9.35
CA LEU A 71 14.04 -6.84 -8.75
C LEU A 71 13.53 -7.20 -7.35
N PHE A 72 12.92 -8.37 -7.19
CA PHE A 72 12.47 -8.87 -5.89
C PHE A 72 13.64 -9.12 -4.92
N CYS A 73 14.80 -9.59 -5.40
CA CYS A 73 16.02 -9.74 -4.59
C CYS A 73 16.61 -8.39 -4.15
N ALA A 74 16.42 -7.34 -4.94
CA ALA A 74 16.99 -6.04 -4.67
C ALA A 74 16.23 -5.27 -3.56
N ILE A 75 15.15 -5.81 -3.01
CA ILE A 75 14.31 -5.10 -2.05
C ILE A 75 14.78 -5.38 -0.64
N ASP A 76 15.30 -4.33 0.00
CA ASP A 76 15.93 -4.43 1.32
C ASP A 76 15.03 -3.92 2.46
N GLY A 77 13.99 -3.15 2.15
CA GLY A 77 13.13 -2.59 3.18
C GLY A 77 11.82 -2.00 2.70
N LEU A 78 10.86 -1.97 3.63
CA LEU A 78 9.51 -1.43 3.44
C LEU A 78 9.16 -0.51 4.60
N VAL A 79 8.62 0.66 4.28
CA VAL A 79 8.13 1.64 5.25
C VAL A 79 6.69 1.98 4.92
N PHE A 80 5.78 1.73 5.86
CA PHE A 80 4.34 1.93 5.70
C PHE A 80 3.83 3.03 6.64
N PHE A 81 3.00 3.93 6.11
CA PHE A 81 2.35 5.00 6.87
C PHE A 81 0.83 4.94 6.71
N GLY A 82 0.10 4.67 7.80
CA GLY A 82 -1.37 4.67 7.80
C GLY A 82 -2.00 3.72 6.80
N VAL A 83 -1.31 2.63 6.45
CA VAL A 83 -1.79 1.67 5.45
C VAL A 83 -2.91 0.82 6.06
N PRO A 84 -4.08 0.71 5.42
CA PRO A 84 -5.23 -0.02 5.95
C PRO A 84 -5.04 -1.54 5.79
N HIS A 85 -4.05 -2.13 6.46
CA HIS A 85 -3.68 -3.54 6.33
C HIS A 85 -4.84 -4.51 6.67
N ALA A 86 -5.72 -4.12 7.59
CA ALA A 86 -6.91 -4.89 7.99
C ALA A 86 -8.21 -4.33 7.40
N GLY A 87 -8.11 -3.35 6.48
CA GLY A 87 -9.24 -2.58 5.96
C GLY A 87 -9.62 -1.41 6.85
N ILE A 88 -10.52 -0.57 6.34
CA ILE A 88 -11.06 0.61 7.04
C ILE A 88 -12.57 0.57 7.08
N ASP A 89 -13.16 1.21 8.10
CA ASP A 89 -14.60 1.44 8.10
C ASP A 89 -14.95 2.50 7.05
N ILE A 90 -15.55 2.05 5.96
CA ILE A 90 -15.93 2.88 4.82
C ILE A 90 -17.35 3.44 4.94
N LYS A 91 -18.12 3.08 5.99
CA LYS A 91 -19.54 3.50 6.11
C LYS A 91 -19.72 5.01 6.07
N SER A 92 -18.77 5.77 6.61
CA SER A 92 -18.77 7.25 6.60
C SER A 92 -18.19 7.86 5.32
N LEU A 93 -17.46 7.07 4.52
CA LEU A 93 -16.82 7.48 3.27
C LEU A 93 -17.70 7.21 2.05
N VAL A 94 -18.51 6.15 2.12
CA VAL A 94 -19.50 5.74 1.13
C VAL A 94 -20.42 6.88 0.69
N PRO A 95 -21.05 7.65 1.60
CA PRO A 95 -21.92 8.77 1.22
C PRO A 95 -21.17 9.94 0.59
N ARG A 96 -19.86 10.06 0.86
CA ARG A 96 -19.01 11.16 0.34
C ARG A 96 -18.52 10.91 -1.08
N VAL A 97 -18.40 9.65 -1.47
CA VAL A 97 -17.95 9.24 -2.81
C VAL A 97 -19.11 8.96 -3.75
N GLY A 98 -20.31 8.67 -3.22
CA GLY A 98 -21.48 8.33 -4.04
C GLY A 98 -21.20 7.14 -4.94
N ASP A 99 -21.80 7.12 -6.13
CA ASP A 99 -21.56 6.11 -7.18
C ASP A 99 -20.36 6.46 -8.08
N GLY A 100 -19.47 7.33 -7.59
CA GLY A 100 -18.29 7.74 -8.33
C GLY A 100 -17.31 6.59 -8.58
N PRO A 101 -16.33 6.78 -9.49
CA PRO A 101 -15.34 5.77 -9.87
C PRO A 101 -14.53 5.22 -8.69
N ASN A 102 -14.36 6.02 -7.64
CA ASN A 102 -13.66 5.65 -6.41
C ASN A 102 -14.45 4.69 -5.51
N ARG A 103 -15.73 4.44 -5.81
CA ARG A 103 -16.61 3.56 -5.03
C ARG A 103 -16.06 2.14 -4.98
N PHE A 104 -15.66 1.61 -6.13
CA PHE A 104 -15.15 0.25 -6.27
C PHE A 104 -13.86 0.04 -5.46
N LEU A 105 -12.96 1.03 -5.51
CA LEU A 105 -11.71 1.02 -4.76
C LEU A 105 -11.95 1.15 -3.26
N LEU A 106 -12.90 1.99 -2.83
CA LEU A 106 -13.30 2.10 -1.43
C LEU A 106 -13.89 0.79 -0.90
N GLU A 107 -14.75 0.13 -1.67
CA GLU A 107 -15.32 -1.16 -1.29
C GLU A 107 -14.24 -2.26 -1.19
N SER A 108 -13.22 -2.21 -2.06
CA SER A 108 -12.08 -3.13 -2.04
C SER A 108 -11.19 -3.01 -0.80
N ILE A 109 -11.18 -1.84 -0.13
CA ILE A 109 -10.46 -1.61 1.12
C ILE A 109 -11.37 -1.60 2.36
N GLY A 110 -12.67 -1.85 2.17
CA GLY A 110 -13.65 -1.90 3.23
C GLY A 110 -13.42 -3.08 4.18
N SER A 111 -13.52 -2.82 5.48
CA SER A 111 -13.39 -3.85 6.53
C SER A 111 -14.45 -4.96 6.43
N VAL A 112 -15.55 -4.72 5.72
CA VAL A 112 -16.69 -5.64 5.60
C VAL A 112 -16.40 -6.85 4.69
N ASN A 113 -15.35 -6.81 3.86
CA ASN A 113 -14.92 -7.93 3.00
C ASN A 113 -13.40 -8.19 3.12
N SER A 114 -12.91 -8.38 4.35
CA SER A 114 -11.48 -8.49 4.65
C SER A 114 -10.78 -9.74 4.08
N GLN A 115 -11.48 -10.66 3.40
CA GLN A 115 -10.85 -11.85 2.82
C GLN A 115 -9.76 -11.48 1.80
N VAL A 116 -9.98 -10.43 1.00
CA VAL A 116 -8.99 -9.95 0.01
C VAL A 116 -7.73 -9.45 0.70
N LEU A 117 -7.88 -8.59 1.71
CA LEU A 117 -6.76 -8.01 2.45
C LEU A 117 -6.02 -9.05 3.32
N THR A 118 -6.78 -9.99 3.90
CA THR A 118 -6.24 -11.12 4.67
C THR A 118 -5.43 -12.05 3.76
N GLU A 119 -5.96 -12.40 2.58
CA GLU A 119 -5.24 -13.21 1.60
C GLU A 119 -4.02 -12.48 1.04
N GLN A 120 -4.12 -11.18 0.79
CA GLN A 120 -2.97 -10.37 0.38
C GLN A 120 -1.89 -10.39 1.47
N TYR A 121 -2.26 -10.16 2.73
CA TYR A 121 -1.33 -10.22 3.86
C TYR A 121 -0.64 -11.58 3.95
N ARG A 122 -1.39 -12.67 3.85
CA ARG A 122 -0.87 -14.05 3.90
C ARG A 122 0.08 -14.35 2.74
N LYS A 123 -0.28 -13.95 1.52
CA LYS A 123 0.55 -14.14 0.32
C LYS A 123 1.83 -13.30 0.40
N PHE A 124 1.72 -12.07 0.89
CA PHE A 124 2.86 -11.19 1.13
C PHE A 124 3.81 -11.81 2.16
N TYR A 125 3.29 -12.30 3.29
CA TYR A 125 4.12 -12.98 4.29
C TYR A 125 4.85 -14.20 3.71
N LYS A 126 4.13 -15.04 2.95
CA LYS A 126 4.72 -16.21 2.28
C LYS A 126 5.81 -15.81 1.28
N ALA A 127 5.64 -14.71 0.55
CA ALA A 127 6.62 -14.24 -0.43
C ALA A 127 8.00 -13.92 0.18
N PHE A 128 8.04 -13.48 1.44
CA PHE A 128 9.28 -13.15 2.14
C PHE A 128 9.77 -14.27 3.07
N GLY A 129 8.90 -15.19 3.49
CA GLY A 129 9.27 -16.33 4.35
C GLY A 129 10.37 -17.23 3.77
N ASP A 130 10.46 -17.32 2.44
CA ASP A 130 11.44 -18.17 1.75
C ASP A 130 12.82 -17.47 1.53
N LYS A 131 12.92 -16.15 1.76
CA LYS A 131 14.05 -15.31 1.28
C LYS A 131 14.85 -14.60 2.38
N GLY A 132 14.49 -14.81 3.65
CA GLY A 132 15.13 -14.15 4.80
C GLY A 132 14.40 -12.88 5.26
N GLU A 133 14.90 -12.25 6.33
CA GLU A 133 14.22 -11.13 7.00
C GLU A 133 14.32 -9.81 6.20
N ILE A 134 13.25 -9.45 5.49
CA ILE A 134 13.05 -8.08 5.01
C ILE A 134 12.70 -7.14 6.18
N LYS A 135 13.29 -5.94 6.21
CA LYS A 135 12.97 -4.95 7.23
C LYS A 135 11.67 -4.22 6.88
N VAL A 136 10.62 -4.46 7.66
CA VAL A 136 9.34 -3.75 7.51
C VAL A 136 9.09 -2.86 8.72
N ILE A 137 8.81 -1.59 8.45
CA ILE A 137 8.51 -0.58 9.47
C ILE A 137 7.12 -0.03 9.19
N CYS A 138 6.25 -0.02 10.21
CA CYS A 138 4.91 0.54 10.10
C CYS A 138 4.71 1.70 11.07
N PHE A 139 4.05 2.74 10.58
CA PHE A 139 3.64 3.92 11.32
C PHE A 139 2.13 4.08 11.19
N TYR A 140 1.44 4.29 12.31
CA TYR A 140 0.00 4.54 12.33
C TYR A 140 -0.34 5.66 13.32
N GLU A 141 -1.46 6.34 13.06
CA GLU A 141 -1.97 7.39 13.92
C GLU A 141 -2.71 6.76 15.11
N THR A 142 -2.34 7.15 16.33
CA THR A 142 -2.88 6.60 17.59
C THR A 142 -3.94 7.50 18.25
N LEU A 143 -4.18 8.70 17.74
CA LEU A 143 -5.07 9.68 18.35
C LEU A 143 -6.30 9.95 17.48
N MET A 144 -7.49 9.81 18.07
CA MET A 144 -8.70 10.46 17.54
C MET A 144 -8.50 11.97 17.60
N ARG A 145 -8.31 12.61 16.45
CA ARG A 145 -8.29 14.06 16.38
C ARG A 145 -9.72 14.60 16.54
N HIS A 146 -10.06 15.04 17.76
CA HIS A 146 -11.09 16.06 17.92
C HIS A 146 -10.59 17.34 17.24
N PHE A 147 -11.41 17.91 16.37
CA PHE A 147 -11.15 19.14 15.64
C PHE A 147 -11.11 20.33 16.61
N SER A 148 -10.00 20.54 17.29
CA SER A 148 -9.68 21.79 17.97
C SER A 148 -8.19 22.04 17.90
N SER A 149 -7.85 23.24 17.45
CA SER A 149 -6.52 23.77 17.19
C SER A 149 -5.47 23.44 18.24
N THR A 150 -4.25 23.17 17.76
CA THR A 150 -2.92 23.10 18.40
C THR A 150 -2.43 21.75 18.98
N CYS A 151 -1.17 21.44 18.62
CA CYS A 151 -0.19 20.54 19.28
C CYS A 151 -0.10 19.06 18.76
N PRO A 152 0.97 18.31 19.11
CA PRO A 152 1.91 17.70 18.14
C PRO A 152 1.62 16.20 17.98
N GLY A 153 1.56 15.69 16.74
CA GLY A 153 1.26 14.29 16.51
C GLY A 153 2.44 13.38 16.87
N SER A 154 2.27 12.52 17.89
CA SER A 154 3.20 11.43 18.20
C SER A 154 3.07 10.34 17.14
N VAL A 155 4.13 10.09 16.36
CA VAL A 155 4.21 8.97 15.43
C VAL A 155 4.81 7.77 16.18
N GLN A 156 4.04 6.69 16.37
CA GLN A 156 4.56 5.47 16.97
C GLN A 156 5.22 4.61 15.88
N LEU A 157 6.49 4.25 16.11
CA LEU A 157 7.24 3.31 15.30
C LEU A 157 6.92 1.89 15.75
N ALA A 158 6.10 1.15 15.00
CA ALA A 158 6.05 -0.29 15.15
C ALA A 158 7.22 -0.87 14.33
N ILE A 159 8.38 -1.04 14.98
CA ILE A 159 9.39 -1.97 14.48
C ILE A 159 8.86 -3.37 14.83
N ASN A 160 8.14 -4.01 13.92
CA ASN A 160 7.85 -5.43 14.09
C ASN A 160 9.15 -6.20 13.89
N ARG A 161 9.94 -6.34 14.97
CA ARG A 161 11.11 -7.23 15.02
C ARG A 161 10.72 -8.69 15.24
N HIS A 162 9.46 -8.96 15.55
CA HIS A 162 8.86 -10.28 15.48
C HIS A 162 7.41 -10.09 15.01
N PHE A 163 7.08 -10.73 13.89
CA PHE A 163 5.73 -10.86 13.33
C PHE A 163 5.00 -12.04 13.98
#